data_AF-A0A5N8WBT5-F1
#
_entry.id   AF-A0A5N8WBT5-F1
#
_cell.length_a   1.000
_cell.length_b   1.000
_cell.length_c   1.000
_cell.angle_alpha   90.00
_cell.angle_beta   90.00
_cell.angle_gamma   90.00
#
_symmetry.space_group_name_H-M   'P 1'
#
loop_
_entity.id
_entity.type
_entity.pdbx_description
1 polymer ?
#
loop_
_entity_poly.entity_id
_entity_poly.type
_entity_poly.pdbx_seq_one_letter_code
_entity_poly.pdbx_strand_id
1 'polypeptide(L)'
;VGLCAVLLWAVLPVGIVQSMAYTESLFTALAAWALYAVLTDRWILAGTLASLAGLTRPVGLAVVAALWATALVHSWGRDRSSPQPDGAPAWRRALGMLLAPLGAAGYVLWVGHHTGKGLFGYLDVQAGWRNGFDGGYAFARFVADKFTSFPSALAGAGLVVGVALVVWLYVVCVRQGQPLPLLVYTGVVVALALCASSYFGSKPRLLMPAFPLLLPLATALARLRPARSVPVVAGIAVASALYGAFWLNGSGPP
;
A
#
# COMPACT_ATOMS: atom_id res chain seq x y z
N VAL A 1 18.84 5.72 5.76
CA VAL A 1 17.74 4.81 5.36
C VAL A 1 16.51 5.57 4.87
N GLY A 2 15.94 6.51 5.65
CA GLY A 2 14.75 7.28 5.23
C GLY A 2 14.88 7.97 3.86
N LEU A 3 15.97 8.72 3.64
CA LEU A 3 16.27 9.33 2.32
C LEU A 3 16.32 8.29 1.19
N CYS A 4 16.97 7.15 1.41
CA CYS A 4 17.03 6.08 0.42
C CYS A 4 15.64 5.50 0.11
N ALA A 5 14.77 5.37 1.11
CA ALA A 5 13.40 4.90 0.90
C ALA A 5 12.58 5.91 0.08
N VAL A 6 12.71 7.21 0.36
CA VAL A 6 12.08 8.28 -0.43
C VAL A 6 12.58 8.27 -1.86
N LEU A 7 13.90 8.16 -2.07
CA LEU A 7 14.48 8.08 -3.42
C LEU A 7 13.97 6.86 -4.17
N LEU A 8 13.99 5.66 -3.56
CA LEU A 8 13.48 4.44 -4.18
C LEU A 8 12.00 4.53 -4.52
N TRP A 9 11.20 5.17 -3.66
CA TRP A 9 9.78 5.39 -3.90
C TRP A 9 9.54 6.38 -5.05
N ALA A 10 10.33 7.44 -5.15
CA ALA A 10 10.25 8.43 -6.22
C ALA A 10 10.67 7.85 -7.59
N VAL A 11 11.62 6.92 -7.61
CA VAL A 11 12.17 6.32 -8.84
C VAL A 11 11.56 4.95 -9.17
N LEU A 12 10.37 4.62 -8.64
CA LEU A 12 9.65 3.44 -9.10
C LEU A 12 9.36 3.56 -10.61
N PRO A 13 9.29 2.45 -11.37
CA PRO A 13 8.98 2.51 -12.81
C PRO A 13 7.67 3.26 -13.10
N VAL A 14 6.67 3.09 -12.25
CA VAL A 14 5.38 3.81 -12.33
C VAL A 14 5.37 5.15 -11.59
N GLY A 15 6.54 5.69 -11.21
CA GLY A 15 6.73 6.92 -10.44
C GLY A 15 6.06 8.15 -11.06
N ILE A 16 5.91 8.18 -12.38
CA ILE A 16 5.20 9.25 -13.10
C ILE A 16 3.77 9.48 -12.59
N VAL A 17 3.10 8.44 -12.08
CA VAL A 17 1.77 8.54 -11.46
C VAL A 17 1.76 9.54 -10.30
N GLN A 18 2.89 9.71 -9.60
CA GLN A 18 2.98 10.64 -8.48
C GLN A 18 2.84 12.11 -8.90
N SER A 19 3.17 12.42 -10.17
CA SER A 19 3.03 13.76 -10.76
C SER A 19 1.67 13.96 -11.45
N MET A 20 0.88 12.90 -11.58
CA MET A 20 -0.48 12.96 -12.13
C MET A 20 -1.48 13.38 -11.05
N ALA A 21 -2.66 13.86 -11.47
CA ALA A 21 -3.77 14.18 -10.59
C ALA A 21 -4.48 12.92 -10.03
N TYR A 22 -3.70 12.04 -9.41
CA TYR A 22 -4.10 10.76 -8.83
C TYR A 22 -3.98 10.80 -7.30
N THR A 23 -4.81 10.02 -6.59
CA THR A 23 -4.86 10.06 -5.12
C THR A 23 -3.74 9.27 -4.45
N GLU A 24 -2.93 8.53 -5.20
CA GLU A 24 -1.84 7.66 -4.72
C GLU A 24 -0.84 8.42 -3.82
N SER A 25 -0.37 9.60 -4.23
CA SER A 25 0.59 10.41 -3.46
C SER A 25 -0.01 10.92 -2.15
N LEU A 26 -1.23 11.48 -2.22
CA LEU A 26 -1.94 11.97 -1.04
C LEU A 26 -2.25 10.84 -0.06
N PHE A 27 -2.74 9.71 -0.57
CA PHE A 27 -3.00 8.51 0.22
C PHE A 27 -1.74 8.00 0.91
N THR A 28 -0.64 7.88 0.17
CA THR A 28 0.64 7.39 0.71
C THR A 28 1.17 8.31 1.81
N ALA A 29 1.07 9.63 1.62
CA ALA A 29 1.46 10.61 2.64
C ALA A 29 0.62 10.48 3.92
N LEU A 30 -0.71 10.40 3.78
CA LEU A 30 -1.62 10.21 4.92
C LEU A 30 -1.37 8.89 5.65
N ALA A 31 -1.18 7.80 4.91
CA ALA A 31 -0.85 6.49 5.46
C ALA A 31 0.49 6.51 6.20
N ALA A 32 1.55 7.08 5.59
CA ALA A 32 2.87 7.17 6.23
C ALA A 32 2.82 7.97 7.54
N TRP A 33 2.13 9.11 7.55
CA TRP A 33 1.95 9.91 8.76
C TRP A 33 1.04 9.24 9.80
N ALA A 34 0.01 8.51 9.39
CA ALA A 34 -0.84 7.75 10.30
C ALA A 34 -0.04 6.64 11.00
N LEU A 35 0.75 5.88 10.25
CA LEU A 35 1.61 4.81 10.80
C LEU A 35 2.70 5.39 11.70
N TYR A 36 3.31 6.52 11.33
CA TYR A 36 4.24 7.24 12.19
C TYR A 36 3.57 7.73 13.49
N ALA A 37 2.35 8.25 13.41
CA ALA A 37 1.59 8.68 14.58
C ALA A 37 1.26 7.50 15.52
N VAL A 38 0.98 6.30 15.01
CA VAL A 38 0.84 5.09 15.83
C VAL A 38 2.16 4.74 16.52
N LEU A 39 3.27 4.74 15.78
CA LEU A 39 4.60 4.44 16.33
C LEU A 39 5.10 5.44 17.36
N THR A 40 4.51 6.64 17.40
CA THR A 40 4.83 7.71 18.36
C THR A 40 3.72 7.93 19.39
N ASP A 41 2.80 6.96 19.53
CA ASP A 41 1.67 7.00 20.48
C ASP A 41 0.73 8.22 20.34
N ARG A 42 0.66 8.83 19.16
CA ARG A 42 -0.25 9.94 18.82
C ARG A 42 -1.55 9.42 18.20
N TRP A 43 -2.32 8.67 18.98
CA TRP A 43 -3.47 7.90 18.49
C TRP A 43 -4.62 8.71 17.88
N ILE A 44 -4.93 9.90 18.41
CA ILE A 44 -5.97 10.77 17.82
C ILE A 44 -5.54 11.23 16.42
N LEU A 45 -4.28 11.68 16.29
CA LEU A 45 -3.72 12.07 15.00
C LEU A 45 -3.69 10.88 14.03
N ALA A 46 -3.29 9.70 14.49
CA ALA A 46 -3.32 8.48 13.68
C ALA A 46 -4.74 8.17 13.17
N GLY A 47 -5.74 8.23 14.07
CA GLY A 47 -7.15 8.04 13.73
C GLY A 47 -7.63 9.03 12.68
N THR A 48 -7.43 10.33 12.90
CA THR A 48 -7.82 11.39 11.94
C THR A 48 -7.15 11.20 10.58
N LEU A 49 -5.84 10.92 10.54
CA LEU A 49 -5.12 10.69 9.29
C LEU A 49 -5.60 9.41 8.58
N ALA A 50 -5.93 8.36 9.32
CA ALA A 50 -6.52 7.15 8.77
C ALA A 50 -7.92 7.41 8.18
N SER A 51 -8.74 8.25 8.82
CA SER A 51 -10.03 8.71 8.27
C SER A 51 -9.82 9.47 6.95
N LEU A 52 -8.90 10.45 6.94
CA LEU A 52 -8.58 11.19 5.72
C LEU A 52 -8.06 10.26 4.63
N ALA A 53 -7.22 9.28 4.96
CA ALA A 53 -6.75 8.27 4.01
C ALA A 53 -7.92 7.44 3.45
N GLY A 54 -8.87 7.03 4.28
CA GLY A 54 -10.10 6.33 3.89
C GLY A 54 -11.01 7.13 2.97
N LEU A 55 -11.02 8.46 3.06
CA LEU A 55 -11.76 9.34 2.13
C LEU A 55 -11.10 9.41 0.74
N THR A 56 -9.80 9.15 0.65
CA THR A 56 -9.12 9.18 -0.65
C THR A 56 -9.36 7.90 -1.45
N ARG A 57 -9.36 6.73 -0.77
CA ARG A 57 -9.41 5.41 -1.40
C ARG A 57 -9.93 4.34 -0.42
N PRO A 58 -10.63 3.30 -0.91
CA PRO A 58 -11.02 2.13 -0.10
C PRO A 58 -9.84 1.40 0.55
N VAL A 59 -8.65 1.48 -0.06
CA VAL A 59 -7.39 0.93 0.47
C VAL A 59 -7.02 1.56 1.82
N GLY A 60 -7.62 2.69 2.21
CA GLY A 60 -7.47 3.26 3.56
C GLY A 60 -7.91 2.34 4.69
N LEU A 61 -8.74 1.32 4.42
CA LEU A 61 -9.02 0.24 5.38
C LEU A 61 -7.75 -0.52 5.81
N ALA A 62 -6.70 -0.55 4.99
CA ALA A 62 -5.40 -1.11 5.38
C ALA A 62 -4.74 -0.31 6.52
N VAL A 63 -4.90 1.01 6.53
CA VAL A 63 -4.41 1.88 7.61
C VAL A 63 -5.22 1.63 8.88
N VAL A 64 -6.56 1.54 8.76
CA VAL A 64 -7.45 1.19 9.88
C VAL A 64 -7.06 -0.15 10.49
N ALA A 65 -6.85 -1.18 9.67
CA ALA A 65 -6.43 -2.50 10.13
C ALA A 65 -5.09 -2.46 10.89
N ALA A 66 -4.12 -1.68 10.41
CA ALA A 66 -2.84 -1.51 11.09
C ALA A 66 -2.99 -0.83 12.46
N LEU A 67 -3.83 0.20 12.56
CA LEU A 67 -4.14 0.88 13.82
C LEU A 67 -4.79 -0.07 14.82
N TRP A 68 -5.83 -0.79 14.39
CA TRP A 68 -6.56 -1.74 15.25
C TRP A 68 -5.68 -2.90 15.71
N ALA A 69 -4.92 -3.52 14.80
CA ALA A 69 -4.00 -4.60 15.16
C ALA A 69 -2.96 -4.14 16.19
N THR A 70 -2.41 -2.93 16.00
CA THR A 70 -1.43 -2.37 16.97
C THR A 70 -2.07 -2.10 18.33
N ALA A 71 -3.30 -1.55 18.35
CA ALA A 71 -4.01 -1.28 19.59
C ALA A 71 -4.35 -2.56 20.36
N LEU A 72 -4.78 -3.62 19.65
CA LEU A 72 -5.10 -4.92 20.25
C LEU A 72 -3.85 -5.54 20.88
N VAL A 73 -2.72 -5.56 20.17
CA VAL A 73 -1.46 -6.07 20.72
C VAL A 73 -0.98 -5.25 21.93
N HIS A 74 -1.09 -3.92 21.88
CA HIS A 74 -0.79 -3.06 23.04
C HIS A 74 -1.72 -3.29 24.23
N SER A 75 -2.97 -3.69 24.00
CA SER A 75 -3.93 -4.02 25.06
C SER A 75 -3.62 -5.36 25.72
N TRP A 76 -3.26 -6.39 24.93
CA TRP A 76 -2.95 -7.72 25.45
C TRP A 76 -1.55 -7.83 26.09
N GLY A 77 -0.58 -7.04 25.62
CA GLY A 77 0.77 -7.02 26.20
C GLY A 77 0.84 -6.39 27.60
N ARG A 78 -0.10 -5.50 27.93
CA ARG A 78 -0.12 -4.74 29.19
C ARG A 78 -0.44 -5.60 30.42
N ASP A 79 -1.10 -6.74 30.23
CA ASP A 79 -1.40 -7.71 31.31
C ASP A 79 -0.20 -8.56 31.74
N ARG A 80 0.91 -8.58 30.96
CA ARG A 80 2.02 -9.52 31.19
C ARG A 80 3.38 -8.90 31.50
N SER A 81 3.57 -7.60 31.33
CA SER A 81 4.90 -6.99 31.56
C SER A 81 4.78 -5.52 31.93
N SER A 82 4.91 -5.24 33.23
CA SER A 82 5.29 -3.97 33.87
C SER A 82 4.47 -2.70 33.52
N PRO A 83 4.20 -1.81 34.48
CA PRO A 83 3.55 -0.54 34.19
C PRO A 83 4.51 0.36 33.40
N GLN A 84 4.43 0.32 32.06
CA GLN A 84 5.16 1.25 31.21
C GLN A 84 4.49 2.64 31.35
N PRO A 85 5.18 3.66 31.89
CA PRO A 85 4.55 4.94 32.24
C PRO A 85 4.18 5.81 31.02
N ASP A 86 4.73 5.51 29.84
CA ASP A 86 4.78 6.48 28.72
C ASP A 86 3.81 6.22 27.57
N GLY A 87 2.93 5.21 27.68
CA GLY A 87 1.94 4.92 26.64
C GLY A 87 0.74 5.87 26.68
N ALA A 88 0.18 6.22 25.52
CA ALA A 88 -0.97 7.12 25.45
C ALA A 88 -2.15 6.65 26.34
N PRO A 89 -2.86 7.60 26.99
CA PRO A 89 -4.06 7.30 27.77
C PRO A 89 -5.05 6.43 26.99
N ALA A 90 -5.70 5.49 27.67
CA ALA A 90 -6.61 4.52 27.06
C ALA A 90 -7.74 5.20 26.24
N TRP A 91 -8.27 6.31 26.73
CA TRP A 91 -9.30 7.07 26.01
C TRP A 91 -8.79 7.68 24.69
N ARG A 92 -7.52 8.13 24.62
CA ARG A 92 -6.94 8.66 23.37
C ARG A 92 -6.76 7.56 22.34
N ARG A 93 -6.40 6.36 22.79
CA ARG A 93 -6.32 5.15 21.95
C ARG A 93 -7.70 4.76 21.43
N ALA A 94 -8.69 4.67 22.32
CA ALA A 94 -10.08 4.39 21.95
C ALA A 94 -10.62 5.41 20.93
N LEU A 95 -10.41 6.70 21.18
CA LEU A 95 -10.83 7.75 20.26
C LEU A 95 -10.14 7.62 18.89
N GLY A 96 -8.84 7.38 18.85
CA GLY A 96 -8.11 7.13 17.60
C GLY A 96 -8.65 5.93 16.81
N MET A 97 -8.97 4.82 17.50
CA MET A 97 -9.57 3.64 16.88
C MET A 97 -10.97 3.90 16.32
N LEU A 98 -11.78 4.70 17.01
CA LEU A 98 -13.12 5.08 16.59
C LEU A 98 -13.10 6.05 15.40
N LEU A 99 -12.14 6.98 15.38
CA LEU A 99 -11.97 7.93 14.27
C LEU A 99 -11.53 7.22 12.98
N ALA A 100 -10.57 6.29 13.08
CA ALA A 100 -9.93 5.66 11.93
C ALA A 100 -10.89 5.18 10.81
N PRO A 101 -11.96 4.40 11.08
CA PRO A 101 -12.86 3.91 10.03
C PRO A 101 -13.82 4.97 9.47
N LEU A 102 -14.01 6.13 10.14
CA LEU A 102 -15.08 7.08 9.80
C LEU A 102 -14.99 7.62 8.38
N GLY A 103 -13.79 7.82 7.85
CA GLY A 103 -13.63 8.32 6.49
C GLY A 103 -14.03 7.30 5.43
N ALA A 104 -13.56 6.06 5.57
CA ALA A 104 -13.95 4.98 4.65
C ALA A 104 -15.45 4.66 4.78
N ALA A 105 -15.96 4.58 6.00
CA ALA A 105 -17.39 4.37 6.25
C ALA A 105 -18.23 5.52 5.69
N GLY A 106 -17.85 6.77 5.96
CA GLY A 106 -18.54 7.96 5.46
C GLY A 106 -18.61 7.98 3.93
N TYR A 107 -17.52 7.63 3.23
CA TYR A 107 -17.52 7.54 1.78
C TYR A 107 -18.43 6.42 1.26
N VAL A 108 -18.34 5.20 1.83
CA VAL A 108 -19.19 4.06 1.43
C VAL A 108 -20.68 4.38 1.65
N LEU A 109 -21.02 4.96 2.79
CA LEU A 109 -22.39 5.38 3.12
C LEU A 109 -22.88 6.50 2.21
N TRP A 110 -22.02 7.47 1.89
CA TRP A 110 -22.33 8.55 0.95
C TRP A 110 -22.65 8.01 -0.45
N VAL A 111 -21.84 7.07 -0.96
CA VAL A 111 -22.10 6.39 -2.24
C VAL A 111 -23.41 5.60 -2.17
N GLY A 112 -23.62 4.86 -1.09
CA GLY A 112 -24.85 4.10 -0.86
C GLY A 112 -26.11 4.98 -0.89
N HIS A 113 -26.03 6.14 -0.25
CA HIS A 113 -27.10 7.14 -0.26
C HIS A 113 -27.33 7.73 -1.65
N HIS A 114 -26.26 8.15 -2.35
CA HIS A 114 -26.36 8.76 -3.69
C HIS A 114 -26.86 7.79 -4.77
N THR A 115 -26.54 6.51 -4.63
CA THR A 115 -26.97 5.47 -5.58
C THR A 115 -28.35 4.89 -5.27
N GLY A 116 -28.92 5.20 -4.10
CA GLY A 116 -30.18 4.60 -3.63
C GLY A 116 -30.09 3.12 -3.26
N LYS A 117 -28.87 2.54 -3.20
CA LYS A 117 -28.62 1.11 -2.96
C LYS A 117 -28.22 0.78 -1.52
N GLY A 118 -28.29 1.76 -0.61
CA GLY A 118 -28.02 1.56 0.81
C GLY A 118 -26.56 1.15 1.07
N LEU A 119 -26.33 0.33 2.11
CA LEU A 119 -24.98 -0.02 2.59
C LEU A 119 -24.10 -0.73 1.54
N PHE A 120 -24.72 -1.42 0.57
CA PHE A 120 -24.01 -2.18 -0.46
C PHE A 120 -23.79 -1.38 -1.75
N GLY A 121 -24.32 -0.16 -1.86
CA GLY A 121 -24.26 0.61 -3.10
C GLY A 121 -22.85 0.86 -3.62
N TYR A 122 -21.86 0.99 -2.74
CA TYR A 122 -20.46 1.07 -3.14
C TYR A 122 -19.98 -0.22 -3.81
N LEU A 123 -20.32 -1.39 -3.27
CA LEU A 123 -19.95 -2.69 -3.84
C LEU A 123 -20.65 -2.93 -5.18
N ASP A 124 -21.90 -2.49 -5.32
CA ASP A 124 -22.61 -2.57 -6.60
C ASP A 124 -21.97 -1.69 -7.67
N VAL A 125 -21.50 -0.50 -7.29
CA VAL A 125 -20.71 0.35 -8.19
C VAL A 125 -19.42 -0.38 -8.59
N GLN A 126 -18.67 -0.96 -7.64
CA GLN A 126 -17.45 -1.73 -7.95
C GLN A 126 -17.73 -2.91 -8.89
N ALA A 127 -18.82 -3.64 -8.65
CA ALA A 127 -19.25 -4.75 -9.51
C ALA A 127 -19.60 -4.29 -10.94
N GLY A 128 -20.17 -3.10 -11.09
CA GLY A 128 -20.41 -2.47 -12.40
C GLY A 128 -19.11 -2.20 -13.19
N TRP A 129 -18.00 -1.97 -12.49
CA TRP A 129 -16.65 -1.87 -13.07
C TRP A 129 -15.95 -3.23 -13.23
N ARG A 130 -16.66 -4.34 -13.01
CA ARG A 130 -16.12 -5.72 -12.96
C ARG A 130 -14.97 -5.87 -11.95
N ASN A 131 -14.96 -5.00 -10.94
CA ASN A 131 -13.97 -5.02 -9.87
C ASN A 131 -14.56 -5.66 -8.63
N GLY A 132 -13.79 -6.57 -8.04
CA GLY A 132 -14.17 -7.32 -6.86
C GLY A 132 -12.96 -8.01 -6.25
N PHE A 133 -13.22 -8.81 -5.22
CA PHE A 133 -12.22 -9.62 -4.56
C PHE A 133 -12.50 -11.09 -4.85
N ASP A 134 -11.61 -11.74 -5.59
CA ASP A 134 -11.76 -13.14 -6.02
C ASP A 134 -10.61 -14.03 -5.50
N GLY A 135 -9.88 -13.54 -4.49
CA GLY A 135 -8.73 -14.24 -3.93
C GLY A 135 -7.53 -14.33 -4.88
N GLY A 136 -7.53 -13.59 -6.00
CA GLY A 136 -6.45 -13.59 -6.98
C GLY A 136 -6.62 -14.61 -8.10
N TYR A 137 -7.77 -15.30 -8.16
CA TYR A 137 -8.04 -16.30 -9.18
C TYR A 137 -7.97 -15.73 -10.60
N ALA A 138 -8.65 -14.61 -10.88
CA ALA A 138 -8.62 -13.99 -12.21
C ALA A 138 -7.22 -13.49 -12.57
N PHE A 139 -6.44 -13.01 -11.59
CA PHE A 139 -5.07 -12.60 -11.83
C PHE A 139 -4.16 -13.79 -12.14
N ALA A 140 -4.30 -14.90 -11.41
CA ALA A 140 -3.55 -16.14 -11.68
C ALA A 140 -3.89 -16.70 -13.07
N ARG A 141 -5.18 -16.70 -13.44
CA ARG A 141 -5.63 -17.08 -14.79
C ARG A 141 -5.03 -16.15 -15.86
N PHE A 142 -5.06 -14.84 -15.64
CA PHE A 142 -4.46 -13.89 -16.57
C PHE A 142 -2.96 -14.12 -16.77
N VAL A 143 -2.23 -14.43 -15.71
CA VAL A 143 -0.79 -14.77 -15.80
C VAL A 143 -0.61 -16.08 -16.56
N ALA A 144 -1.43 -17.11 -16.29
CA ALA A 144 -1.38 -18.38 -17.00
C ALA A 144 -1.67 -18.23 -18.50
N ASP A 145 -2.65 -17.40 -18.87
CA ASP A 145 -3.01 -17.11 -20.26
C ASP A 145 -1.86 -16.44 -21.03
N LYS A 146 -0.90 -15.78 -20.36
CA LYS A 146 0.31 -15.26 -21.03
C LYS A 146 1.27 -16.36 -21.48
N PHE A 147 1.18 -17.57 -20.96
CA PHE A 147 2.07 -18.67 -21.36
C PHE A 147 1.56 -19.46 -22.57
N THR A 148 0.43 -19.08 -23.17
CA THR A 148 -0.13 -19.79 -24.32
C THR A 148 0.54 -19.44 -25.65
N SER A 149 1.31 -18.35 -25.73
CA SER A 149 2.04 -17.97 -26.95
C SER A 149 3.30 -17.14 -26.68
N PHE A 150 4.28 -17.25 -27.58
CA PHE A 150 5.44 -16.36 -27.61
C PHE A 150 5.13 -15.15 -28.51
N PRO A 151 5.49 -13.90 -28.11
CA PRO A 151 6.36 -13.49 -27.00
C PRO A 151 5.64 -13.23 -25.67
N SER A 152 4.32 -13.42 -25.58
CA SER A 152 3.54 -13.08 -24.38
C SER A 152 4.00 -13.83 -23.11
N ALA A 153 4.61 -15.01 -23.29
CA ALA A 153 5.21 -15.79 -22.20
C ALA A 153 6.31 -15.02 -21.44
N LEU A 154 7.04 -14.12 -22.09
CA LEU A 154 8.04 -13.27 -21.43
C LEU A 154 7.37 -12.29 -20.45
N ALA A 155 6.22 -11.73 -20.81
CA ALA A 155 5.44 -10.88 -19.92
C ALA A 155 4.86 -11.68 -18.74
N GLY A 156 4.39 -12.92 -19.01
CA GLY A 156 3.95 -13.85 -17.96
C GLY A 156 5.06 -14.14 -16.94
N ALA A 157 6.26 -14.47 -17.42
CA ALA A 157 7.44 -14.70 -16.57
C ALA A 157 7.81 -13.44 -15.76
N GLY A 158 7.79 -12.26 -16.38
CA GLY A 158 8.01 -10.98 -15.70
C GLY A 158 7.02 -10.72 -14.57
N LEU A 159 5.72 -11.03 -14.78
CA LEU A 159 4.69 -10.92 -13.74
C LEU A 159 4.95 -11.88 -12.58
N VAL A 160 5.29 -13.14 -12.86
CA VAL A 160 5.61 -14.14 -11.83
C VAL A 160 6.81 -13.68 -10.99
N VAL A 161 7.88 -13.22 -11.64
CA VAL A 161 9.07 -12.69 -10.95
C VAL A 161 8.70 -11.46 -10.11
N GLY A 162 7.86 -10.56 -10.63
CA GLY A 162 7.38 -9.39 -9.89
C GLY A 162 6.59 -9.76 -8.64
N VAL A 163 5.66 -10.71 -8.73
CA VAL A 163 4.90 -11.22 -7.58
C VAL A 163 5.83 -11.89 -6.56
N ALA A 164 6.73 -12.75 -7.02
CA ALA A 164 7.71 -13.41 -6.16
C ALA A 164 8.60 -12.39 -5.44
N LEU A 165 9.03 -11.33 -6.11
CA LEU A 165 9.81 -10.24 -5.51
C LEU A 165 9.03 -9.50 -4.42
N VAL A 166 7.77 -9.16 -4.67
CA VAL A 166 6.89 -8.49 -3.69
C VAL A 166 6.69 -9.36 -2.45
N VAL A 167 6.38 -10.65 -2.64
CA VAL A 167 6.20 -11.61 -1.54
C VAL A 167 7.52 -11.79 -0.77
N TRP A 168 8.64 -11.93 -1.48
CA TRP A 168 9.95 -12.05 -0.85
C TRP A 168 10.31 -10.81 -0.02
N LEU A 169 10.11 -9.60 -0.54
CA LEU A 169 10.34 -8.34 0.20
C LEU A 169 9.46 -8.27 1.45
N TYR A 170 8.20 -8.68 1.36
CA TYR A 170 7.31 -8.75 2.53
C TYR A 170 7.82 -9.72 3.58
N VAL A 171 8.23 -10.93 3.18
CA VAL A 171 8.82 -11.93 4.08
C VAL A 171 10.11 -11.42 4.71
N VAL A 172 10.95 -10.69 3.97
CA VAL A 172 12.15 -10.05 4.51
C VAL A 172 11.79 -9.00 5.57
N CYS A 173 10.76 -8.17 5.34
CA CYS A 173 10.27 -7.23 6.34
C CYS A 173 9.81 -7.94 7.62
N VAL A 174 9.10 -9.07 7.50
CA VAL A 174 8.67 -9.88 8.65
C VAL A 174 9.88 -10.45 9.39
N ARG A 175 10.85 -11.04 8.68
CA ARG A 175 12.06 -11.61 9.26
C ARG A 175 12.97 -10.59 9.93
N GLN A 176 12.96 -9.34 9.45
CA GLN A 176 13.70 -8.22 10.06
C GLN A 176 13.01 -7.65 11.30
N GLY A 177 11.81 -8.11 11.66
CA GLY A 177 11.06 -7.58 12.80
C GLY A 177 10.61 -6.13 12.60
N GLN A 178 10.24 -5.77 11.36
CA GLN A 178 9.68 -4.43 11.10
C GLN A 178 8.45 -4.17 12.00
N PRO A 179 8.21 -2.93 12.44
CA PRO A 179 7.08 -2.61 13.31
C PRO A 179 5.74 -3.16 12.82
N LEU A 180 4.97 -3.74 13.74
CA LEU A 180 3.65 -4.33 13.47
C LEU A 180 2.72 -3.48 12.58
N PRO A 181 2.51 -2.16 12.81
CA PRO A 181 1.64 -1.37 11.95
C PRO A 181 2.11 -1.33 10.49
N LEU A 182 3.42 -1.35 10.22
CA LEU A 182 3.95 -1.40 8.86
C LEU A 182 3.68 -2.75 8.19
N LEU A 183 3.83 -3.86 8.94
CA LEU A 183 3.60 -5.21 8.43
C LEU A 183 2.12 -5.47 8.12
N VAL A 184 1.21 -5.03 8.99
CA VAL A 184 -0.24 -5.19 8.79
C VAL A 184 -0.69 -4.33 7.61
N TYR A 185 -0.33 -3.04 7.59
CA TYR A 185 -0.66 -2.15 6.49
C TYR A 185 -0.17 -2.70 5.14
N THR A 186 1.11 -3.06 5.06
CA THR A 186 1.72 -3.55 3.83
C THR A 186 1.12 -4.88 3.39
N GLY A 187 0.89 -5.80 4.33
CA GLY A 187 0.27 -7.09 4.04
C GLY A 187 -1.14 -6.93 3.45
N VAL A 188 -1.95 -6.05 4.03
CA VAL A 188 -3.30 -5.76 3.52
C VAL A 188 -3.24 -5.10 2.14
N VAL A 189 -2.36 -4.12 1.90
CA VAL A 189 -2.21 -3.48 0.58
C VAL A 189 -1.78 -4.50 -0.48
N VAL A 190 -0.79 -5.36 -0.17
CA VAL A 190 -0.32 -6.41 -1.08
C VAL A 190 -1.44 -7.42 -1.36
N ALA A 191 -2.15 -7.86 -0.33
CA ALA A 191 -3.27 -8.79 -0.48
C ALA A 191 -4.37 -8.19 -1.37
N LEU A 192 -4.77 -6.93 -1.14
CA LEU A 192 -5.77 -6.25 -1.97
C LEU A 192 -5.29 -6.09 -3.42
N ALA A 193 -4.03 -5.76 -3.65
CA ALA A 193 -3.49 -5.58 -4.99
C ALA A 193 -3.46 -6.91 -5.78
N LEU A 194 -3.04 -8.01 -5.15
CA LEU A 194 -2.92 -9.32 -5.77
C LEU A 194 -4.27 -10.03 -5.91
N CYS A 195 -5.18 -9.84 -4.97
CA CYS A 195 -6.48 -10.53 -4.93
C CYS A 195 -7.65 -9.78 -5.58
N ALA A 196 -7.40 -8.59 -6.13
CA ALA A 196 -8.41 -7.86 -6.92
C ALA A 196 -8.60 -8.49 -8.31
N SER A 197 -9.85 -8.68 -8.71
CA SER A 197 -10.27 -9.43 -9.90
C SER A 197 -10.05 -8.71 -11.24
N SER A 198 -9.64 -7.43 -11.22
CA SER A 198 -9.51 -6.61 -12.43
C SER A 198 -8.30 -5.65 -12.39
N TYR A 199 -8.17 -4.81 -13.42
CA TYR A 199 -7.12 -3.80 -13.58
C TYR A 199 -5.68 -4.32 -13.42
N PHE A 200 -5.36 -5.43 -14.07
CA PHE A 200 -4.05 -6.10 -13.95
C PHE A 200 -2.87 -5.20 -14.34
N GLY A 201 -3.01 -4.42 -15.42
CA GLY A 201 -2.02 -3.42 -15.82
C GLY A 201 -1.82 -2.28 -14.81
N SER A 202 -2.80 -2.02 -13.93
CA SER A 202 -2.73 -0.98 -12.90
C SER A 202 -2.20 -1.50 -11.56
N LYS A 203 -2.00 -2.82 -11.38
CA LYS A 203 -1.52 -3.40 -10.11
C LYS A 203 -0.19 -2.80 -9.62
N PRO A 204 0.83 -2.51 -10.47
CA PRO A 204 2.03 -1.81 -10.02
C PRO A 204 1.74 -0.43 -9.39
N ARG A 205 0.75 0.29 -9.93
CA ARG A 205 0.27 1.57 -9.36
C ARG A 205 -0.40 1.35 -8.00
N LEU A 206 -1.23 0.31 -7.88
CA LEU A 206 -1.91 -0.04 -6.63
C LEU A 206 -0.94 -0.47 -5.52
N LEU A 207 0.24 -0.97 -5.88
CA LEU A 207 1.31 -1.32 -4.94
C LEU A 207 2.22 -0.14 -4.57
N MET A 208 2.12 1.01 -5.25
CA MET A 208 2.94 2.19 -4.92
C MET A 208 2.78 2.65 -3.45
N PRO A 209 1.59 2.60 -2.83
CA PRO A 209 1.43 2.90 -1.41
C PRO A 209 2.02 1.85 -0.45
N ALA A 210 2.41 0.66 -0.94
CA ALA A 210 3.11 -0.37 -0.14
C ALA A 210 4.59 -0.01 0.09
N PHE A 211 4.87 1.27 0.38
CA PHE A 211 6.21 1.82 0.58
C PHE A 211 7.06 1.07 1.61
N PRO A 212 6.53 0.38 2.65
CA PRO A 212 7.38 -0.36 3.57
C PRO A 212 8.11 -1.55 2.92
N LEU A 213 7.65 -2.06 1.77
CA LEU A 213 8.39 -3.06 0.98
C LEU A 213 9.74 -2.55 0.49
N LEU A 214 9.92 -1.23 0.43
CA LEU A 214 11.17 -0.60 0.02
C LEU A 214 12.18 -0.51 1.17
N LEU A 215 11.79 -0.77 2.43
CA LEU A 215 12.68 -0.65 3.59
C LEU A 215 13.91 -1.59 3.53
N PRO A 216 13.78 -2.88 3.14
CA PRO A 216 14.94 -3.74 2.99
C PRO A 216 15.91 -3.22 1.92
N LEU A 217 15.38 -2.77 0.78
CA LEU A 217 16.16 -2.20 -0.32
C LEU A 217 16.83 -0.89 0.07
N ALA A 218 16.10 -0.01 0.76
CA ALA A 218 16.61 1.26 1.28
C ALA A 218 17.72 1.05 2.31
N THR A 219 17.61 0.00 3.12
CA THR A 219 18.64 -0.37 4.10
C THR A 219 19.89 -0.90 3.40
N ALA A 220 19.72 -1.76 2.39
CA ALA A 220 20.84 -2.25 1.57
C ALA A 220 21.55 -1.09 0.84
N LEU A 221 20.78 -0.19 0.22
CA LEU A 221 21.29 0.97 -0.48
C LEU A 221 22.02 1.95 0.46
N ALA A 222 21.48 2.17 1.66
CA ALA A 222 22.11 3.04 2.66
C ALA A 222 23.43 2.50 3.21
N ARG A 223 23.71 1.20 3.07
CA ARG A 223 25.00 0.58 3.44
C ARG A 223 26.05 0.73 2.34
N LEU A 224 25.66 1.09 1.12
CA LEU A 224 26.60 1.35 0.03
C LEU A 224 27.21 2.75 0.15
N ARG A 225 28.44 2.91 -0.35
CA ARG A 225 29.06 4.24 -0.45
C ARG A 225 28.27 5.13 -1.42
N PRO A 226 28.12 6.45 -1.17
CA PRO A 226 27.42 7.38 -2.05
C PRO A 226 27.86 7.30 -3.52
N ALA A 227 29.16 7.12 -3.75
CA ALA A 227 29.75 6.97 -5.09
C ALA A 227 29.17 5.78 -5.89
N ARG A 228 28.62 4.76 -5.23
CA ARG A 228 27.96 3.60 -5.87
C ARG A 228 26.45 3.72 -5.86
N SER A 229 25.85 4.28 -4.80
CA SER A 229 24.40 4.39 -4.70
C SER A 229 23.83 5.45 -5.65
N VAL A 230 24.52 6.59 -5.82
CA VAL A 230 24.07 7.68 -6.69
C VAL A 230 23.92 7.25 -8.15
N PRO A 231 24.92 6.65 -8.82
CA PRO A 231 24.75 6.25 -10.22
C PRO A 231 23.68 5.17 -10.41
N VAL A 232 23.52 4.26 -9.44
CA VAL A 232 22.46 3.23 -9.47
C VAL A 232 21.07 3.89 -9.42
N VAL A 233 20.84 4.78 -8.46
CA VAL A 233 19.55 5.48 -8.32
C VAL A 233 19.29 6.38 -9.54
N ALA A 234 20.32 7.08 -10.03
CA ALA A 234 20.20 7.91 -11.23
C ALA A 234 19.85 7.08 -12.47
N GLY A 235 20.49 5.92 -12.66
CA GLY A 235 20.16 5.00 -13.75
C GLY A 235 18.72 4.49 -13.68
N ILE A 236 18.25 4.11 -12.48
CA ILE A 236 16.87 3.70 -12.26
C ILE A 236 15.91 4.86 -12.51
N ALA A 237 16.26 6.09 -12.10
CA ALA A 237 15.45 7.28 -12.33
C ALA A 237 15.28 7.56 -13.83
N VAL A 238 16.36 7.52 -14.61
CA VAL A 238 16.32 7.71 -16.06
C VAL A 238 15.49 6.61 -16.72
N ALA A 239 15.72 5.34 -16.36
CA ALA A 239 14.95 4.21 -16.90
C ALA A 239 13.45 4.35 -16.59
N SER A 240 13.11 4.77 -15.37
CA SER A 240 11.72 4.99 -14.95
C SER A 240 11.08 6.19 -15.65
N ALA A 241 11.83 7.27 -15.88
CA ALA A 241 11.35 8.42 -16.64
C ALA A 241 11.09 8.06 -18.10
N LEU A 242 12.00 7.31 -18.74
CA LEU A 242 11.81 6.81 -20.11
C LEU A 242 10.61 5.85 -20.21
N TYR A 243 10.47 4.93 -19.25
CA TYR A 243 9.32 4.04 -19.17
C TYR A 243 8.02 4.83 -18.97
N GLY A 244 8.01 5.82 -18.07
CA GLY A 244 6.86 6.68 -17.82
C GLY A 244 6.47 7.49 -19.06
N ALA A 245 7.45 8.03 -19.79
CA ALA A 245 7.22 8.74 -21.05
C ALA A 245 6.65 7.81 -22.14
N PHE A 246 7.18 6.58 -22.25
CA PHE A 246 6.65 5.56 -23.15
C PHE A 246 5.20 5.17 -22.77
N TRP A 247 4.94 4.96 -21.48
CA TRP A 247 3.60 4.61 -20.99
C TRP A 247 2.57 5.71 -21.22
N LEU A 248 2.99 6.98 -21.14
CA LEU A 248 2.15 8.15 -21.38
C LEU A 248 1.85 8.43 -22.86
N ASN A 249 2.82 8.20 -23.74
CA ASN A 249 2.74 8.59 -25.15
C ASN A 249 2.52 7.41 -26.10
N GLY A 250 2.73 6.18 -25.63
CA GLY A 250 2.41 4.97 -26.38
C GLY A 250 0.92 4.64 -26.31
N SER A 251 0.48 3.70 -27.15
CA SER A 251 -0.69 2.90 -26.80
C SER A 251 -0.33 2.19 -25.49
N GLY A 252 -0.98 2.56 -24.39
CA GLY A 252 -0.73 1.96 -23.07
C GLY A 252 -0.66 0.43 -23.14
N PRO A 253 -0.04 -0.25 -22.16
CA PRO A 253 0.15 -1.70 -22.23
C PRO A 253 -1.21 -2.39 -22.52
N PRO A 254 -1.23 -3.38 -23.43
CA PRO A 254 -2.46 -4.07 -23.82
C PRO A 254 -3.16 -4.73 -22.62
#